data_AF-A0A2W4P692-F1
#
_entry.id   AF-A0A2W4P692-F1
#
_cell.length_a   1.000
_cell.length_b   1.000
_cell.length_c   1.000
_cell.angle_alpha   90.00
_cell.angle_beta   90.00
_cell.angle_gamma   90.00
#
_symmetry.space_group_name_H-M   'P 1'
#
loop_
_entity.id
_entity.type
_entity.pdbx_description
1 polymer ?
#
loop_
_entity_poly.entity_id
_entity_poly.type
_entity_poly.pdbx_seq_one_letter_code
_entity_poly.pdbx_strand_id
1 'polypeptide(L)' 'GLIGPRATAEQAHALLLRLLPRDADLLWNFHHNMLRHGQRVCVWGVPRCERCALRHLCDYYKALNAAG' A
#
# COMPACT_ATOMS: atom_id res chain seq x y z
N GLY A 1 -6.55 -4.36 3.58
CA GLY A 1 -5.33 -3.98 2.86
C GLY A 1 -4.25 -5.02 3.10
N LEU A 2 -3.00 -4.75 2.72
CA LEU A 2 -1.88 -5.69 2.91
C LEU A 2 -1.62 -6.06 4.39
N ILE A 3 -1.90 -5.16 5.31
CA ILE A 3 -1.78 -5.34 6.77
C ILE A 3 -2.99 -4.72 7.48
N GLY A 4 -3.10 -4.95 8.79
CA GLY A 4 -4.20 -4.42 9.60
C GLY A 4 -4.25 -2.89 9.66
N PRO A 5 -5.44 -2.26 9.70
CA PRO A 5 -5.63 -0.81 9.55
C PRO A 5 -5.10 0.03 10.73
N ARG A 6 -4.70 -0.60 11.83
CA ARG A 6 -4.16 0.06 13.04
C ARG A 6 -2.69 -0.25 13.28
N ALA A 7 -2.01 -0.88 12.32
CA ALA A 7 -0.59 -1.16 12.45
C ALA A 7 0.21 0.13 12.53
N THR A 8 1.11 0.24 13.50
CA THR A 8 2.11 1.31 13.54
C THR A 8 3.17 1.11 12.45
N ALA A 9 3.98 2.14 12.19
CA ALA A 9 5.10 2.02 11.24
C ALA A 9 6.06 0.87 11.61
N GLU A 10 6.41 0.73 12.88
CA GLU A 10 7.28 -0.36 13.35
C GLU A 10 6.63 -1.73 13.19
N GLN A 11 5.34 -1.85 13.50
CA GLN A 11 4.61 -3.10 13.27
C GLN A 11 4.53 -3.45 11.78
N ALA A 12 4.38 -2.45 10.91
CA ALA A 12 4.32 -2.64 9.46
C ALA A 12 5.60 -3.28 8.92
N HIS A 13 6.78 -2.87 9.38
CA HIS A 13 8.06 -3.50 8.98
C HIS A 13 8.07 -5.00 9.30
N ALA A 14 7.73 -5.37 10.53
CA ALA A 14 7.73 -6.78 10.96
C ALA A 14 6.65 -7.61 10.24
N LEU A 15 5.48 -7.02 9.97
CA LEU A 15 4.38 -7.71 9.27
C LEU A 15 4.72 -7.92 7.79
N LEU A 16 5.16 -6.89 7.08
CA LEU A 16 5.46 -6.96 5.66
C LEU A 16 6.66 -7.86 5.38
N LEU A 17 7.68 -7.87 6.25
CA LEU A 17 8.84 -8.77 6.11
C LEU A 17 8.45 -10.25 6.19
N ARG A 18 7.33 -10.61 6.84
CA ARG A 18 6.81 -12.00 6.85
C ARG A 18 6.09 -12.37 5.56
N LEU A 19 5.65 -11.38 4.78
CA LEU A 19 4.89 -11.58 3.53
C LEU A 19 5.76 -11.50 2.28
N LEU A 20 6.91 -10.83 2.38
CA LEU A 20 7.81 -10.56 1.26
C LEU A 20 9.02 -11.51 1.25
N PRO A 21 9.61 -11.77 0.07
CA PRO A 21 10.89 -12.48 -0.03
C PRO A 21 11.98 -11.78 0.77
N ARG A 22 12.88 -12.57 1.39
CA ARG A 22 14.06 -12.07 2.12
C ARG A 22 15.21 -11.75 1.15
N ASP A 23 14.91 -10.91 0.17
CA ASP A 23 15.84 -10.44 -0.85
C ASP A 23 16.00 -8.92 -0.72
N ALA A 24 17.24 -8.46 -0.64
CA ALA A 24 17.53 -7.06 -0.29
C ALA A 24 17.02 -6.08 -1.36
N ASP A 25 17.20 -6.42 -2.64
CA ASP A 25 16.80 -5.56 -3.75
C ASP A 25 15.27 -5.49 -3.87
N LEU A 26 14.58 -6.62 -3.70
CA LEU A 26 13.12 -6.65 -3.69
C LEU A 26 12.54 -5.86 -2.52
N LEU A 27 13.11 -6.00 -1.32
CA LEU A 27 12.66 -5.24 -0.14
C LEU A 27 12.88 -3.74 -0.31
N TRP A 28 14.05 -3.34 -0.83
CA TRP A 28 14.36 -1.95 -1.13
C TRP A 28 13.39 -1.37 -2.17
N ASN A 29 13.20 -2.08 -3.29
CA ASN A 29 12.30 -1.66 -4.35
C ASN A 29 10.85 -1.57 -3.85
N PHE A 30 10.40 -2.51 -3.04
CA PHE A 30 9.07 -2.47 -2.44
C PHE A 30 8.88 -1.23 -1.57
N HIS A 31 9.80 -0.98 -0.63
CA HIS A 31 9.75 0.18 0.27
C HIS A 31 9.73 1.49 -0.52
N HIS A 32 10.67 1.65 -1.45
CA HIS A 32 10.84 2.88 -2.21
C HIS A 32 9.64 3.15 -3.14
N ASN A 33 9.12 2.12 -3.81
CA ASN A 33 7.95 2.26 -4.67
C ASN A 33 6.68 2.56 -3.85
N MET A 34 6.51 1.97 -2.66
CA MET A 34 5.40 2.29 -1.77
C MET A 34 5.45 3.73 -1.28
N LEU A 35 6.64 4.23 -0.91
CA LEU A 35 6.83 5.62 -0.53
C LEU A 35 6.45 6.58 -1.68
N ARG A 36 6.97 6.33 -2.89
CA ARG A 36 6.66 7.13 -4.07
C ARG A 36 5.18 7.08 -4.43
N HIS A 37 4.55 5.93 -4.27
CA HIS A 37 3.12 5.75 -4.52
C HIS A 37 2.27 6.59 -3.54
N GLY A 38 2.58 6.54 -2.25
CA GLY A 38 1.89 7.34 -1.22
C GLY A 38 2.08 8.85 -1.42
N GLN A 39 3.24 9.29 -1.90
CA GLN A 39 3.51 10.71 -2.14
C GLN A 39 2.81 11.29 -3.39
N ARG A 40 2.48 10.46 -4.38
CA ARG A 40 2.05 10.93 -5.72
C ARG A 40 0.67 10.48 -6.16
N VAL A 41 0.18 9.35 -5.64
CA VAL A 41 -1.06 8.71 -6.08
C VAL A 41 -1.98 8.41 -4.91
N CYS A 42 -1.55 7.59 -3.95
CA CYS A 42 -2.32 7.27 -2.74
C CYS A 42 -2.06 8.31 -1.63
N VAL A 43 -2.31 9.58 -1.96
CA VAL A 43 -2.05 10.72 -1.08
C VAL A 43 -3.12 10.83 0.02
N TRP A 44 -2.75 11.50 1.11
CA TRP A 44 -3.71 11.89 2.14
C TRP A 44 -4.79 12.82 1.57
N GLY A 45 -6.05 12.64 2.00
CA GLY A 45 -7.20 13.37 1.48
C GLY A 45 -7.86 12.65 0.32
N VAL A 46 -7.67 13.14 -0.91
CA VAL A 46 -8.30 12.59 -2.12
C VAL A 46 -7.27 11.79 -2.94
N PRO A 47 -7.22 10.45 -2.83
CA PRO A 47 -6.30 9.64 -3.61
C PRO A 47 -6.70 9.62 -5.09
N ARG A 48 -5.68 9.55 -5.96
CA ARG A 48 -5.83 9.52 -7.43
C ARG A 48 -6.07 8.09 -7.93
N CYS A 49 -7.15 7.48 -7.45
CA CYS A 49 -7.46 6.06 -7.66
C CYS A 49 -7.57 5.68 -9.15
N GLU A 50 -8.04 6.59 -10.00
CA GLU A 50 -8.15 6.43 -11.45
C GLU A 50 -6.81 6.24 -12.15
N ARG A 51 -5.71 6.71 -11.55
CA ARG A 51 -4.33 6.56 -12.03
C ARG A 51 -3.55 5.47 -11.29
N CYS A 52 -4.18 4.77 -10.35
CA CYS A 52 -3.51 3.79 -9.49
C CYS A 52 -3.39 2.43 -10.18
N ALA A 53 -2.15 1.96 -10.37
CA ALA A 53 -1.89 0.61 -10.90
C ALA A 53 -2.46 -0.51 -10.01
N LEU A 54 -2.60 -0.25 -8.71
CA LEU A 54 -3.12 -1.21 -7.73
C LEU A 54 -4.65 -1.16 -7.57
N ARG A 55 -5.36 -0.32 -8.35
CA ARG A 55 -6.79 -0.06 -8.21
C ARG A 55 -7.64 -1.33 -8.12
N HIS A 56 -7.35 -2.32 -8.97
CA HIS A 56 -8.08 -3.59 -9.03
C HIS A 56 -7.81 -4.54 -7.85
N LEU A 57 -6.70 -4.34 -7.13
CA LEU A 57 -6.32 -5.09 -5.93
C LEU A 57 -6.64 -4.35 -4.62
N CYS A 58 -7.02 -3.07 -4.70
CA CYS A 58 -7.12 -2.18 -3.55
C CYS A 58 -8.45 -2.35 -2.80
N ASP A 59 -8.40 -2.85 -1.56
CA ASP A 59 -9.59 -2.98 -0.70
C ASP A 59 -10.28 -1.65 -0.42
N TYR A 60 -9.53 -0.56 -0.25
CA TYR A 60 -10.09 0.78 -0.03
C TYR A 60 -10.92 1.25 -1.23
N TYR A 61 -10.39 1.10 -2.45
CA TYR A 61 -11.12 1.48 -3.66
C TYR A 61 -12.36 0.60 -3.89
N LYS A 62 -12.24 -0.72 -3.63
CA LYS A 62 -13.39 -1.62 -3.69
C LYS A 62 -14.49 -1.23 -2.72
N ALA A 63 -14.14 -0.85 -1.48
CA ALA A 63 -15.10 -0.41 -0.48
C ALA A 63 -15.78 0.92 -0.85
N LEU A 64 -15.04 1.87 -1.45
CA LEU A 64 -15.62 3.11 -1.97
C LEU A 64 -16.67 2.84 -3.07
N ASN A 65 -16.37 1.93 -4.00
CA ASN A 65 -17.29 1.59 -5.10
C ASN A 65 -18.48 0.74 -4.65
N ALA A 66 -18.38 -0.01 -3.55
CA ALA A 66 -19.48 -0.80 -3.02
C ALA A 66 -20.50 0.06 -2.24
N ALA A 67 -20.14 1.29 -1.88
CA ALA A 67 -20.97 2.21 -1.13
C ALA A 67 -21.69 3.27 -2.01
N GLY A 68 -21.52 3.20 -3.33
CA GLY A 68 -22.22 4.03 -4.32
C GLY A 68 -23.09 3.17 -5.23
#